data_AF-A0A1A8R4E5-F1
#
_entry.id   AF-A0A1A8R4E5-F1
#
_cell.length_a   1.000
_cell.length_b   1.000
_cell.length_c   1.000
_cell.angle_alpha   90.00
_cell.angle_beta   90.00
_cell.angle_gamma   90.00
#
_symmetry.space_group_name_H-M   'P 1'
#
loop_
_entity.id
_entity.type
_entity.pdbx_description
1 polymer ?
#
loop_
_entity_poly.entity_id
_entity_poly.type
_entity_poly.pdbx_seq_one_letter_code
_entity_poly.pdbx_strand_id
1 'polypeptide(L)'
;ILVQICKTQAFQKLNPAHFELHDEINDAIQTGTEEWFTIKKGLHQPMTKDLKEIGSALFKLITESVCQWERAVQVDQLQPLQIGAVPIKHSSSAVDSVACIQPIYQLWDQLSWPDPEEAFMLMVKTTEDVCKIVVNYSHLLKQRVRVLSENSDHGSAINMLCVVVNDLEHMRSVLEKLPVQLKWEGLRERTQNVIGQSQFENTLHSQKHQALSTLSREIKSALATLGRKLYTDIEIHVRSMSTRRRIPSKSTEDAAAPLMRYLEQELEYMNENLVQENFNSLLTPLWENSVKILHQMFNQHSQQEGLM
;
A
#
# COMPACT_ATOMS: atom_id res chain seq x y z
N ILE A 1 -32.89 23.83 0.01
CA ILE A 1 -32.91 23.48 1.45
C ILE A 1 -31.57 22.87 1.86
N LEU A 2 -31.08 21.80 1.23
CA LEU A 2 -29.75 21.21 1.47
C LEU A 2 -28.59 22.22 1.32
N VAL A 3 -28.61 23.05 0.28
CA VAL A 3 -27.63 24.15 0.07
C VAL A 3 -27.65 25.20 1.19
N GLN A 4 -28.77 25.36 1.91
CA GLN A 4 -28.88 26.30 3.04
C GLN A 4 -28.45 25.64 4.36
N ILE A 5 -28.61 24.32 4.49
CA ILE A 5 -28.09 23.53 5.61
C ILE A 5 -26.55 23.52 5.58
N CYS A 6 -25.93 23.40 4.40
CA CYS A 6 -24.46 23.49 4.23
C CYS A 6 -23.86 24.86 4.56
N LYS A 7 -24.70 25.92 4.65
CA LYS A 7 -24.28 27.28 5.03
C LYS A 7 -24.41 27.56 6.53
N THR A 8 -24.90 26.62 7.32
CA THR A 8 -25.04 26.81 8.77
C THR A 8 -23.71 26.57 9.50
N GLN A 9 -23.40 27.46 10.44
CA GLN A 9 -22.14 27.45 11.20
C GLN A 9 -21.91 26.18 12.03
N ALA A 10 -22.97 25.46 12.41
CA ALA A 10 -22.87 24.19 13.12
C ALA A 10 -22.33 23.06 12.22
N PHE A 11 -22.75 23.03 10.95
CA PHE A 11 -22.33 22.01 9.98
C PHE A 11 -20.86 22.18 9.56
N GLN A 12 -20.39 23.43 9.47
CA GLN A 12 -19.00 23.73 9.09
C GLN A 12 -17.99 23.51 10.22
N LYS A 13 -18.40 23.57 11.49
CA LYS A 13 -17.52 23.34 12.66
C LYS A 13 -17.30 21.87 13.01
N LEU A 14 -18.16 20.97 12.55
CA LEU A 14 -18.12 19.54 12.86
C LEU A 14 -17.67 18.67 11.67
N ASN A 15 -17.29 19.28 10.54
CA ASN A 15 -16.87 18.56 9.34
C ASN A 15 -15.35 18.66 9.16
N PRO A 16 -14.57 17.59 9.43
CA PRO A 16 -13.14 17.55 9.11
C PRO A 16 -12.97 17.15 7.65
N ALA A 17 -13.36 18.03 6.72
CA ALA A 17 -13.06 17.97 5.29
C ALA A 17 -12.85 16.56 4.69
N HIS A 18 -13.91 15.76 4.60
CA HIS A 18 -14.00 14.76 3.54
C HIS A 18 -14.35 15.52 2.25
N PHE A 19 -13.34 16.05 1.57
CA PHE A 19 -13.44 16.17 0.13
C PHE A 19 -13.50 14.75 -0.39
N GLU A 20 -14.64 14.33 -0.92
CA GLU A 20 -14.83 13.01 -1.51
C GLU A 20 -14.02 12.94 -2.81
N LEU A 21 -12.71 12.75 -2.65
CA LEU A 21 -11.82 12.27 -3.70
C LEU A 21 -12.42 11.02 -4.37
N HIS A 22 -13.19 10.23 -3.62
CA HIS A 22 -14.01 9.11 -4.09
C HIS A 22 -15.02 9.53 -5.16
N ASP A 23 -15.75 10.62 -4.95
CA ASP A 23 -16.78 11.08 -5.88
C ASP A 23 -16.13 11.74 -7.09
N GLU A 24 -15.04 12.50 -6.90
CA GLU A 24 -14.27 13.06 -8.00
C GLU A 24 -13.57 11.98 -8.85
N ILE A 25 -13.07 10.91 -8.24
CA ILE A 25 -12.45 9.78 -8.94
C ILE A 25 -13.50 8.94 -9.66
N ASN A 26 -14.62 8.61 -8.99
CA ASN A 26 -15.70 7.87 -9.63
C ASN A 26 -16.28 8.67 -10.79
N ASP A 27 -16.51 9.97 -10.61
CA ASP A 27 -17.00 10.86 -11.66
C ASP A 27 -16.00 10.98 -12.81
N ALA A 28 -14.69 11.13 -12.53
CA ALA A 28 -13.67 11.21 -13.58
C ALA A 28 -13.48 9.89 -14.34
N ILE A 29 -13.52 8.74 -13.64
CA ILE A 29 -13.43 7.41 -14.27
C ILE A 29 -14.69 7.13 -15.08
N GLN A 30 -15.86 7.41 -14.51
CA GLN A 30 -17.14 7.16 -15.17
C GLN A 30 -17.29 8.07 -16.40
N THR A 31 -17.10 9.37 -16.24
CA THR A 31 -17.21 10.36 -17.33
C THR A 31 -16.19 10.07 -18.43
N GLY A 32 -14.92 9.87 -18.08
CA GLY A 32 -13.87 9.59 -19.07
C GLY A 32 -14.11 8.27 -19.83
N THR A 33 -14.68 7.27 -19.17
CA THR A 33 -14.96 5.96 -19.79
C THR A 33 -16.24 6.00 -20.64
N GLU A 34 -17.30 6.69 -20.19
CA GLU A 34 -18.54 6.88 -20.94
C GLU A 34 -18.32 7.75 -22.19
N GLU A 35 -17.54 8.83 -22.08
CA GLU A 35 -17.15 9.67 -23.23
C GLU A 35 -16.35 8.87 -24.25
N TRP A 36 -15.36 8.10 -23.80
CA TRP A 36 -14.58 7.21 -24.68
C TRP A 36 -15.48 6.20 -25.39
N PHE A 37 -16.38 5.54 -24.65
CA PHE A 37 -17.31 4.55 -25.20
C PHE A 37 -18.27 5.18 -26.23
N THR A 38 -18.75 6.39 -25.96
CA THR A 38 -19.68 7.12 -26.84
C THR A 38 -19.01 7.56 -28.13
N ILE A 39 -17.79 8.10 -28.04
CA ILE A 39 -16.97 8.48 -29.19
C ILE A 39 -16.68 7.25 -30.07
N LYS A 40 -16.32 6.12 -29.46
CA LYS A 40 -16.02 4.87 -30.19
C LYS A 40 -17.26 4.22 -30.79
N LYS A 41 -18.40 4.22 -30.08
CA LYS A 41 -19.69 3.75 -30.60
C LYS A 41 -20.15 4.51 -31.85
N GLY A 42 -19.77 5.79 -31.99
CA GLY A 42 -20.09 6.62 -33.16
C GLY A 42 -19.20 6.37 -34.38
N LEU A 43 -18.03 5.73 -34.21
CA LEU A 43 -17.01 5.56 -35.27
C LEU A 43 -17.09 4.21 -36.01
N HIS A 44 -17.84 3.22 -35.52
CA HIS A 44 -17.80 1.84 -36.06
C HIS A 44 -19.16 1.21 -36.40
N GLN A 45 -19.15 0.33 -37.42
CA GLN A 45 -20.19 -0.65 -37.79
C GLN A 45 -20.51 -1.61 -36.63
N PRO A 46 -21.63 -2.36 -36.65
CA PRO A 46 -22.24 -2.82 -35.40
C PRO A 46 -21.36 -3.87 -34.70
N MET A 47 -20.75 -3.48 -33.58
CA MET A 47 -20.37 -4.42 -32.52
C MET A 47 -21.55 -5.36 -32.27
N THR A 48 -21.28 -6.67 -32.22
CA THR A 48 -22.28 -7.63 -31.77
C THR A 48 -22.72 -7.25 -30.36
N LYS A 49 -24.00 -7.50 -30.07
CA LYS A 49 -24.60 -7.18 -28.77
C LYS A 49 -23.77 -7.77 -27.61
N ASP A 50 -23.24 -8.98 -27.81
CA ASP A 50 -22.43 -9.71 -26.84
C ASP A 50 -21.12 -9.00 -26.46
N LEU A 51 -20.40 -8.39 -27.41
CA LEU A 51 -19.13 -7.67 -27.12
C LEU A 51 -19.36 -6.41 -26.28
N LYS A 52 -20.47 -5.70 -26.50
CA LYS A 52 -20.87 -4.56 -25.66
C LYS A 52 -21.24 -5.01 -24.25
N GLU A 53 -21.94 -6.13 -24.13
CA GLU A 53 -22.31 -6.70 -22.83
C GLU A 53 -21.07 -7.13 -22.03
N ILE A 54 -20.09 -7.78 -22.66
CA ILE A 54 -18.86 -8.18 -21.97
C ILE A 54 -18.00 -6.96 -21.59
N GLY A 55 -17.87 -5.96 -22.47
CA GLY A 55 -17.17 -4.71 -22.13
C GLY A 55 -17.83 -3.96 -20.96
N SER A 56 -19.16 -3.93 -20.92
CA SER A 56 -19.91 -3.36 -19.79
C SER A 56 -19.74 -4.18 -18.51
N ALA A 57 -19.65 -5.51 -18.61
CA ALA A 57 -19.38 -6.37 -17.46
C ALA A 57 -17.97 -6.16 -16.89
N LEU A 58 -16.97 -5.96 -17.74
CA LEU A 58 -15.59 -5.64 -17.33
C LEU A 58 -15.55 -4.33 -16.54
N PHE A 59 -16.22 -3.30 -17.07
CA PHE A 59 -16.35 -2.01 -16.39
C PHE A 59 -17.01 -2.16 -15.01
N LYS A 60 -18.13 -2.88 -14.96
CA LYS A 60 -18.86 -3.11 -13.72
C LYS A 60 -18.00 -3.84 -12.67
N LEU A 61 -17.23 -4.84 -13.07
CA LEU A 61 -16.30 -5.56 -12.18
C LEU A 61 -15.20 -4.66 -11.63
N ILE A 62 -14.65 -3.76 -12.45
CA ILE A 62 -13.64 -2.77 -12.03
C ILE A 62 -14.24 -1.85 -10.95
N THR A 63 -15.43 -1.31 -11.17
CA THR A 63 -16.12 -0.44 -10.19
C THR A 63 -16.48 -1.19 -8.91
N GLU A 64 -17.00 -2.42 -9.02
CA GLU A 64 -17.33 -3.25 -7.85
C GLU A 64 -16.08 -3.60 -7.04
N SER A 65 -14.94 -3.82 -7.70
CA SER A 65 -13.66 -4.08 -7.04
C SER A 65 -13.24 -2.92 -6.15
N VAL A 66 -13.38 -1.66 -6.62
CA VAL A 66 -13.10 -0.46 -5.81
C VAL A 66 -13.91 -0.48 -4.52
N CYS A 67 -15.24 -0.63 -4.63
CA CYS A 67 -16.12 -0.61 -3.46
C CYS A 67 -15.86 -1.78 -2.50
N GLN A 68 -15.51 -2.96 -3.02
CA GLN A 68 -15.19 -4.12 -2.19
C GLN A 68 -13.90 -3.91 -1.42
N TRP A 69 -12.87 -3.35 -2.06
CA TRP A 69 -11.58 -3.06 -1.42
C TRP A 69 -11.72 -2.04 -0.30
N GLU A 70 -12.51 -0.98 -0.51
CA GLU A 70 -12.79 0.01 0.53
C GLU A 70 -13.46 -0.62 1.76
N ARG A 71 -14.47 -1.47 1.54
CA ARG A 71 -15.16 -2.17 2.62
C ARG A 71 -14.23 -3.13 3.36
N ALA A 72 -13.39 -3.87 2.62
CA ALA A 72 -12.43 -4.81 3.19
C ALA A 72 -11.41 -4.07 4.09
N VAL A 73 -10.83 -2.96 3.61
CA VAL A 73 -9.88 -2.15 4.39
C VAL A 73 -10.57 -1.46 5.58
N GLN A 74 -11.82 -1.05 5.44
CA GLN A 74 -12.57 -0.38 6.51
C GLN A 74 -12.79 -1.27 7.74
N VAL A 75 -12.99 -2.57 7.54
CA VAL A 75 -13.18 -3.53 8.64
C VAL A 75 -11.88 -4.18 9.11
N ASP A 76 -10.81 -4.07 8.33
CA ASP A 76 -9.51 -4.70 8.60
C ASP A 76 -8.90 -4.24 9.92
N GLN A 77 -8.42 -5.17 10.74
CA GLN A 77 -7.73 -4.88 12.00
C GLN A 77 -6.20 -4.86 11.84
N LEU A 78 -5.70 -4.96 10.60
CA LEU A 78 -4.28 -5.00 10.26
C LEU A 78 -3.52 -6.05 11.07
N GLN A 79 -4.09 -7.25 11.11
CA GLN A 79 -3.51 -8.42 11.76
C GLN A 79 -3.08 -9.44 10.70
N PRO A 80 -1.96 -10.15 10.90
CA PRO A 80 -1.56 -11.21 10.00
C PRO A 80 -2.60 -12.35 10.01
N LEU A 81 -2.83 -12.95 8.86
CA LEU A 81 -3.73 -14.09 8.72
C LEU A 81 -3.12 -15.36 9.34
N GLN A 82 -3.80 -15.92 10.34
CA GLN A 82 -3.43 -17.18 10.97
C GLN A 82 -4.12 -18.37 10.29
N ILE A 83 -3.77 -18.64 9.03
CA ILE A 83 -4.31 -19.78 8.27
C ILE A 83 -3.24 -20.89 8.17
N GLY A 84 -3.46 -22.01 8.85
CA GLY A 84 -2.59 -23.19 8.78
C GLY A 84 -1.34 -23.12 9.67
N ALA A 85 -0.32 -23.91 9.33
CA ALA A 85 0.89 -24.06 10.14
C ALA A 85 1.95 -22.95 9.96
N VAL A 86 1.84 -22.16 8.89
CA VAL A 86 2.74 -21.02 8.61
C VAL A 86 1.89 -19.76 8.50
N PRO A 87 2.13 -18.74 9.34
CA PRO A 87 1.34 -17.52 9.31
C PRO A 87 1.53 -16.77 7.99
N ILE A 88 0.42 -16.32 7.42
CA ILE A 88 0.43 -15.43 6.27
C ILE A 88 0.66 -14.01 6.81
N LYS A 89 1.74 -13.37 6.35
CA LYS A 89 2.22 -12.09 6.91
C LYS A 89 1.33 -10.88 6.56
N HIS A 90 0.47 -11.00 5.56
CA HIS A 90 -0.47 -9.96 5.14
C HIS A 90 -1.87 -10.17 5.75
N SER A 91 -2.66 -9.12 5.74
CA SER A 91 -4.02 -9.06 6.29
C SER A 91 -5.06 -9.78 5.42
N SER A 92 -6.27 -9.95 5.96
CA SER A 92 -7.41 -10.44 5.18
C SER A 92 -7.79 -9.49 4.06
N SER A 93 -7.66 -8.17 4.25
CA SER A 93 -8.02 -7.20 3.20
C SER A 93 -7.13 -7.36 1.97
N ALA A 94 -5.84 -7.68 2.15
CA ALA A 94 -4.94 -7.93 1.04
C ALA A 94 -5.36 -9.16 0.21
N VAL A 95 -5.80 -10.23 0.88
CA VAL A 95 -6.28 -11.45 0.21
C VAL A 95 -7.60 -11.19 -0.52
N ASP A 96 -8.56 -10.54 0.15
CA ASP A 96 -9.84 -10.17 -0.43
C ASP A 96 -9.64 -9.29 -1.67
N SER A 97 -8.70 -8.33 -1.59
CA SER A 97 -8.35 -7.46 -2.70
C SER A 97 -7.89 -8.24 -3.93
N VAL A 98 -7.00 -9.23 -3.76
CA VAL A 98 -6.57 -10.09 -4.88
C VAL A 98 -7.72 -10.94 -5.43
N ALA A 99 -8.62 -11.42 -4.56
CA ALA A 99 -9.78 -12.18 -5.01
C ALA A 99 -10.71 -11.34 -5.90
N CYS A 100 -10.90 -10.05 -5.61
CA CYS A 100 -11.77 -9.18 -6.41
C CYS A 100 -11.25 -8.89 -7.83
N ILE A 101 -9.93 -8.88 -8.04
CA ILE A 101 -9.34 -8.62 -9.38
C ILE A 101 -9.27 -9.89 -10.24
N GLN A 102 -9.36 -11.07 -9.63
CA GLN A 102 -9.29 -12.34 -10.35
C GLN A 102 -10.39 -12.49 -11.43
N PRO A 103 -11.66 -12.12 -11.18
CA PRO A 103 -12.70 -12.07 -12.21
C PRO A 103 -12.36 -11.18 -13.41
N ILE A 104 -11.62 -10.08 -13.21
CA ILE A 104 -11.20 -9.19 -14.30
C ILE A 104 -10.30 -9.95 -15.27
N TYR A 105 -9.34 -10.73 -14.74
CA TYR A 105 -8.45 -11.56 -15.56
C TYR A 105 -9.19 -12.67 -16.30
N GLN A 106 -10.17 -13.30 -15.64
CA GLN A 106 -10.99 -14.34 -16.25
C GLN A 106 -11.85 -13.78 -17.39
N LEU A 107 -12.47 -12.61 -17.17
CA LEU A 107 -13.28 -11.96 -18.18
C LEU A 107 -12.44 -11.48 -19.36
N TRP A 108 -11.24 -10.96 -19.09
CA TRP A 108 -10.28 -10.61 -20.14
C TRP A 108 -9.98 -11.80 -21.06
N ASP A 109 -9.78 -12.99 -20.49
CA ASP A 109 -9.54 -14.21 -21.27
C ASP A 109 -10.75 -14.60 -22.14
N GLN A 110 -11.95 -14.49 -21.57
CA GLN A 110 -13.19 -14.80 -22.27
C GLN A 110 -13.54 -13.78 -23.36
N LEU A 111 -13.12 -12.53 -23.21
CA LEU A 111 -13.47 -11.43 -24.10
C LEU A 111 -13.08 -11.71 -25.55
N SER A 112 -11.90 -12.31 -25.77
CA SER A 112 -11.38 -12.68 -27.10
C SER A 112 -11.64 -11.62 -28.16
N TRP A 113 -11.41 -10.34 -27.81
CA TRP A 113 -11.85 -9.21 -28.63
C TRP A 113 -11.30 -9.32 -30.07
N PRO A 114 -12.15 -9.18 -31.11
CA PRO A 114 -11.76 -9.53 -32.47
C PRO A 114 -10.79 -8.51 -33.07
N ASP A 115 -11.03 -7.21 -32.87
CA ASP A 115 -10.20 -6.14 -33.41
C ASP A 115 -8.93 -5.91 -32.56
N PRO A 116 -7.72 -6.04 -33.12
CA PRO A 116 -6.49 -5.89 -32.34
C PRO A 116 -6.25 -4.49 -31.77
N GLU A 117 -6.62 -3.42 -32.47
CA GLU A 117 -6.41 -2.04 -32.00
C GLU A 117 -7.34 -1.71 -30.84
N GLU A 118 -8.60 -2.11 -30.93
CA GLU A 118 -9.58 -1.96 -29.85
C GLU A 118 -9.22 -2.83 -28.64
N ALA A 119 -8.77 -4.07 -28.86
CA ALA A 119 -8.26 -4.93 -27.80
C ALA A 119 -7.08 -4.26 -27.07
N PHE A 120 -6.18 -3.61 -27.82
CA PHE A 120 -5.08 -2.84 -27.23
C PHE A 120 -5.58 -1.67 -26.39
N MET A 121 -6.51 -0.86 -26.89
CA MET A 121 -7.09 0.24 -26.10
C MET A 121 -7.77 -0.25 -24.82
N LEU A 122 -8.51 -1.36 -24.89
CA LEU A 122 -9.19 -1.92 -23.73
C LEU A 122 -8.20 -2.50 -22.71
N MET A 123 -7.10 -3.10 -23.17
CA MET A 123 -6.00 -3.54 -22.31
C MET A 123 -5.35 -2.36 -21.59
N VAL A 124 -5.06 -1.28 -22.34
CA VAL A 124 -4.49 -0.05 -21.79
C VAL A 124 -5.39 0.48 -20.69
N LYS A 125 -6.69 0.57 -20.94
CA LYS A 125 -7.66 1.04 -19.94
C LYS A 125 -7.76 0.12 -18.72
N THR A 126 -7.86 -1.18 -18.94
CA THR A 126 -7.93 -2.18 -17.85
C THR A 126 -6.68 -2.15 -16.99
N THR A 127 -5.50 -2.03 -17.62
CA THR A 127 -4.21 -1.90 -16.92
C THR A 127 -4.17 -0.62 -16.09
N GLU A 128 -4.64 0.50 -16.66
CA GLU A 128 -4.75 1.78 -15.95
C GLU A 128 -5.59 1.64 -14.69
N ASP A 129 -6.78 1.06 -14.83
CA ASP A 129 -7.76 0.96 -13.75
C ASP A 129 -7.29 0.02 -12.65
N VAL A 130 -6.74 -1.15 -12.98
CA VAL A 130 -6.13 -2.06 -11.99
C VAL A 130 -4.97 -1.38 -11.26
N CYS A 131 -4.12 -0.63 -11.98
CA CYS A 131 -3.03 0.13 -11.37
C CYS A 131 -3.55 1.21 -10.40
N LYS A 132 -4.58 1.97 -10.78
CA LYS A 132 -5.21 2.97 -9.92
C LYS A 132 -5.84 2.36 -8.68
N ILE A 133 -6.55 1.24 -8.83
CA ILE A 133 -7.17 0.50 -7.73
C ILE A 133 -6.10 0.05 -6.72
N VAL A 134 -5.00 -0.54 -7.21
CA VAL A 134 -3.87 -0.95 -6.38
C VAL A 134 -3.22 0.24 -5.67
N VAL A 135 -3.01 1.36 -6.36
CA VAL A 135 -2.47 2.56 -5.72
C VAL A 135 -3.44 3.11 -4.68
N ASN A 136 -4.75 3.10 -4.94
CA ASN A 136 -5.76 3.57 -3.98
C ASN A 136 -5.77 2.72 -2.71
N TYR A 137 -5.62 1.40 -2.81
CA TYR A 137 -5.47 0.53 -1.65
C TYR A 137 -4.37 0.98 -0.69
N SER A 138 -3.22 1.42 -1.22
CA SER A 138 -2.14 1.95 -0.37
C SER A 138 -2.53 3.22 0.39
N HIS A 139 -3.44 4.03 -0.16
CA HIS A 139 -3.97 5.23 0.49
C HIS A 139 -4.97 4.86 1.58
N LEU A 140 -5.84 3.88 1.31
CA LEU A 140 -6.79 3.34 2.28
C LEU A 140 -6.08 2.71 3.48
N LEU A 141 -5.05 1.90 3.24
CA LEU A 141 -4.24 1.30 4.31
C LEU A 141 -3.59 2.36 5.21
N LYS A 142 -3.05 3.43 4.62
CA LYS A 142 -2.48 4.55 5.41
C LYS A 142 -3.51 5.22 6.30
N GLN A 143 -4.72 5.45 5.79
CA GLN A 143 -5.80 6.02 6.60
C GLN A 143 -6.19 5.05 7.71
N ARG A 144 -6.30 3.77 7.39
CA ARG A 144 -6.67 2.73 8.35
C ARG A 144 -5.68 2.59 9.49
N VAL A 145 -4.38 2.50 9.18
CA VAL A 145 -3.33 2.38 10.21
C VAL A 145 -3.27 3.63 11.08
N ARG A 146 -3.51 4.83 10.53
CA ARG A 146 -3.58 6.07 11.35
C ARG A 146 -4.68 5.96 12.39
N VAL A 147 -5.90 5.64 11.96
CA VAL A 147 -7.07 5.50 12.85
C VAL A 147 -6.85 4.46 13.94
N LEU A 148 -6.31 3.28 13.58
CA LEU A 148 -6.06 2.23 14.57
C LEU A 148 -4.90 2.57 15.51
N SER A 149 -3.86 3.25 15.01
CA SER A 149 -2.67 3.59 15.81
C SER A 149 -2.88 4.70 16.82
N GLU A 150 -3.89 5.57 16.67
CA GLU A 150 -4.14 6.72 17.57
C GLU A 150 -4.40 6.30 19.03
N ASN A 151 -5.06 5.15 19.23
CA ASN A 151 -5.44 4.66 20.56
C ASN A 151 -4.73 3.33 20.93
N SER A 152 -3.78 2.89 20.11
CA SER A 152 -3.07 1.63 20.33
C SER A 152 -1.80 1.86 21.15
N ASP A 153 -1.39 0.82 21.90
CA ASP A 153 -0.05 0.79 22.47
C ASP A 153 1.00 0.75 21.34
N HIS A 154 2.23 1.08 21.71
CA HIS A 154 3.28 1.27 20.73
C HIS A 154 3.68 -0.03 20.01
N GLY A 155 3.69 -1.17 20.71
CA GLY A 155 3.98 -2.47 20.12
C GLY A 155 2.90 -2.87 19.10
N SER A 156 1.63 -2.67 19.46
CA SER A 156 0.52 -2.86 18.51
C SER A 156 0.65 -1.96 17.27
N ALA A 157 1.08 -0.70 17.43
CA ALA A 157 1.34 0.19 16.30
C ALA A 157 2.50 -0.27 15.40
N ILE A 158 3.56 -0.86 15.95
CA ILE A 158 4.65 -1.48 15.17
C ILE A 158 4.10 -2.69 14.40
N ASN A 159 3.32 -3.55 15.07
CA ASN A 159 2.73 -4.75 14.46
C ASN A 159 1.86 -4.41 13.26
N MET A 160 0.97 -3.41 13.40
CA MET A 160 0.13 -2.94 12.29
C MET A 160 0.96 -2.38 11.13
N LEU A 161 2.06 -1.65 11.40
CA LEU A 161 2.94 -1.15 10.34
C LEU A 161 3.65 -2.28 9.60
N CYS A 162 4.02 -3.37 10.28
CA CYS A 162 4.55 -4.56 9.63
C CYS A 162 3.53 -5.17 8.66
N VAL A 163 2.29 -5.33 9.09
CA VAL A 163 1.21 -5.85 8.24
C VAL A 163 0.97 -4.95 7.03
N VAL A 164 0.91 -3.63 7.22
CA VAL A 164 0.79 -2.66 6.10
C VAL A 164 1.93 -2.83 5.09
N VAL A 165 3.18 -2.99 5.54
CA VAL A 165 4.32 -3.23 4.63
C VAL A 165 4.10 -4.52 3.83
N ASN A 166 3.65 -5.59 4.46
CA ASN A 166 3.41 -6.87 3.78
C ASN A 166 2.24 -6.80 2.80
N ASP A 167 1.17 -6.09 3.14
CA ASP A 167 0.01 -5.90 2.28
C ASP A 167 0.42 -5.13 1.00
N LEU A 168 1.25 -4.09 1.15
CA LEU A 168 1.79 -3.34 0.02
C LEU A 168 2.74 -4.19 -0.84
N GLU A 169 3.58 -5.02 -0.24
CA GLU A 169 4.41 -6.00 -0.97
C GLU A 169 3.55 -7.03 -1.72
N HIS A 170 2.46 -7.47 -1.10
CA HIS A 170 1.53 -8.39 -1.73
C HIS A 170 0.93 -7.76 -2.99
N MET A 171 0.43 -6.53 -2.89
CA MET A 171 -0.07 -5.76 -4.03
C MET A 171 1.01 -5.47 -5.09
N ARG A 172 2.27 -5.25 -4.67
CA ARG A 172 3.39 -5.11 -5.62
C ARG A 172 3.57 -6.39 -6.43
N SER A 173 3.52 -7.55 -5.79
CA SER A 173 3.64 -8.85 -6.47
C SER A 173 2.49 -9.12 -7.46
N VAL A 174 1.28 -8.61 -7.17
CA VAL A 174 0.12 -8.67 -8.07
C VAL A 174 0.39 -7.86 -9.33
N LEU A 175 0.85 -6.62 -9.19
CA LEU A 175 1.19 -5.76 -10.33
C LEU A 175 2.35 -6.34 -11.15
N GLU A 176 3.35 -6.96 -10.53
CA GLU A 176 4.45 -7.61 -11.25
C GLU A 176 3.96 -8.74 -12.16
N LYS A 177 2.95 -9.49 -11.73
CA LYS A 177 2.33 -10.60 -12.47
C LYS A 177 1.31 -10.15 -13.52
N LEU A 178 0.92 -8.87 -13.51
CA LEU A 178 -0.11 -8.31 -14.39
C LEU A 178 0.09 -8.63 -15.89
N PRO A 179 1.32 -8.52 -16.47
CA PRO A 179 1.53 -8.83 -17.89
C PRO A 179 1.23 -10.29 -18.25
N VAL A 180 1.50 -11.21 -17.31
CA VAL A 180 1.25 -12.64 -17.50
C VAL A 180 -0.24 -12.93 -17.37
N GLN A 181 -0.90 -12.37 -16.35
CA GLN A 181 -2.34 -12.58 -16.10
C GLN A 181 -3.21 -12.04 -17.25
N LEU A 182 -2.83 -10.87 -17.79
CA LEU A 182 -3.54 -10.24 -18.91
C LEU A 182 -2.99 -10.69 -20.28
N LYS A 183 -2.05 -11.64 -20.34
CA LYS A 183 -1.50 -12.20 -21.58
C LYS A 183 -1.00 -11.12 -22.57
N TRP A 184 -0.22 -10.15 -22.07
CA TRP A 184 0.28 -9.03 -22.87
C TRP A 184 1.04 -9.49 -24.11
N GLU A 185 1.79 -10.58 -24.02
CA GLU A 185 2.56 -11.09 -25.16
C GLU A 185 1.67 -11.54 -26.33
N GLY A 186 0.57 -12.26 -26.03
CA GLY A 186 -0.38 -12.66 -27.07
C GLY A 186 -1.05 -11.46 -27.74
N LEU A 187 -1.29 -10.37 -27.00
CA LEU A 187 -1.81 -9.13 -27.56
C LEU A 187 -0.74 -8.38 -28.39
N ARG A 188 0.52 -8.37 -27.95
CA ARG A 188 1.65 -7.79 -28.67
C ARG A 188 1.79 -8.42 -30.05
N GLU A 189 1.78 -9.75 -30.14
CA GLU A 189 1.83 -10.48 -31.41
C GLU A 189 0.67 -10.12 -32.35
N ARG A 190 -0.55 -10.03 -31.80
CA ARG A 190 -1.75 -9.65 -32.56
C ARG A 190 -1.73 -8.21 -33.08
N THR A 191 -1.01 -7.33 -32.40
CA THR A 191 -0.99 -5.88 -32.68
C THR A 191 0.27 -5.41 -33.40
N GLN A 192 1.23 -6.29 -33.67
CA GLN A 192 2.55 -5.95 -34.23
C GLN A 192 2.51 -5.12 -35.53
N ASN A 193 1.46 -5.25 -36.34
CA ASN A 193 1.32 -4.57 -37.63
C ASN A 193 0.65 -3.19 -37.53
N VAL A 194 0.01 -2.89 -36.40
CA VAL A 194 -0.82 -1.69 -36.19
C VAL A 194 -0.33 -0.83 -35.03
N ILE A 195 0.24 -1.46 -34.00
CA ILE A 195 0.84 -0.81 -32.83
C ILE A 195 2.34 -1.10 -32.83
N GLY A 196 3.16 -0.05 -32.88
CA GLY A 196 4.61 -0.19 -32.81
C GLY A 196 5.06 -0.74 -31.46
N GLN A 197 6.14 -1.56 -31.46
CA GLN A 197 6.68 -2.16 -30.24
C GLN A 197 6.96 -1.13 -29.13
N SER A 198 7.54 0.03 -29.50
CA SER A 198 7.82 1.11 -28.55
C SER A 198 6.55 1.70 -27.95
N GLN A 199 5.47 1.81 -28.70
CA GLN A 199 4.18 2.28 -28.19
C GLN A 199 3.57 1.26 -27.21
N PHE A 200 3.61 -0.02 -27.56
CA PHE A 200 3.14 -1.09 -26.67
C PHE A 200 3.87 -1.08 -25.32
N GLU A 201 5.20 -1.04 -25.37
CA GLU A 201 6.05 -1.00 -24.18
C GLU A 201 5.84 0.29 -23.39
N ASN A 202 5.92 1.44 -24.05
CA ASN A 202 5.81 2.73 -23.38
C ASN A 202 4.42 2.96 -22.78
N THR A 203 3.34 2.40 -23.31
CA THR A 203 2.00 2.62 -22.74
C THR A 203 1.71 1.64 -21.60
N LEU A 204 1.82 0.33 -21.82
CA LEU A 204 1.42 -0.65 -20.80
C LEU A 204 2.46 -0.78 -19.67
N HIS A 205 3.75 -0.86 -20.03
CA HIS A 205 4.78 -1.03 -19.02
C HIS A 205 5.00 0.24 -18.20
N SER A 206 4.81 1.44 -18.76
CA SER A 206 4.96 2.67 -17.98
C SER A 206 3.89 2.80 -16.90
N GLN A 207 2.64 2.48 -17.19
CA GLN A 207 1.54 2.51 -16.22
C GLN A 207 1.81 1.57 -15.05
N LYS A 208 2.19 0.33 -15.37
CA LYS A 208 2.61 -0.67 -14.37
C LYS A 208 3.80 -0.17 -13.56
N HIS A 209 4.83 0.37 -14.23
CA HIS A 209 6.04 0.85 -13.58
C HIS A 209 5.76 2.03 -12.65
N GLN A 210 4.89 2.95 -13.03
CA GLN A 210 4.47 4.08 -12.21
C GLN A 210 3.74 3.62 -10.95
N ALA A 211 2.84 2.65 -11.06
CA ALA A 211 2.14 2.07 -9.91
C ALA A 211 3.12 1.33 -8.98
N LEU A 212 4.02 0.50 -9.53
CA LEU A 212 5.08 -0.18 -8.77
C LEU A 212 6.01 0.80 -8.03
N SER A 213 6.40 1.89 -8.70
CA SER A 213 7.22 2.94 -8.10
C SER A 213 6.48 3.64 -6.95
N THR A 214 5.18 3.88 -7.11
CA THR A 214 4.32 4.43 -6.05
C THR A 214 4.27 3.50 -4.85
N LEU A 215 3.96 2.21 -5.04
CA LEU A 215 3.96 1.22 -3.95
C LEU A 215 5.33 1.13 -3.26
N SER A 216 6.42 1.11 -4.04
CA SER A 216 7.78 1.06 -3.50
C SER A 216 8.11 2.26 -2.62
N ARG A 217 7.63 3.45 -3.00
CA ARG A 217 7.74 4.66 -2.17
C ARG A 217 6.93 4.53 -0.89
N GLU A 218 5.74 3.93 -0.95
CA GLU A 218 4.91 3.72 0.23
C GLU A 218 5.47 2.68 1.20
N ILE A 219 6.01 1.58 0.70
CA ILE A 219 6.74 0.59 1.50
C ILE A 219 7.90 1.28 2.23
N LYS A 220 8.73 2.03 1.52
CA LYS A 220 9.84 2.79 2.12
C LYS A 220 9.36 3.80 3.17
N SER A 221 8.25 4.47 2.93
CA SER A 221 7.65 5.43 3.87
C SER A 221 7.15 4.76 5.16
N ALA A 222 6.48 3.60 5.03
CA ALA A 222 6.03 2.79 6.16
C ALA A 222 7.22 2.25 6.97
N LEU A 223 8.25 1.70 6.30
CA LEU A 223 9.49 1.26 6.94
C LEU A 223 10.22 2.39 7.65
N ALA A 224 10.30 3.58 7.05
CA ALA A 224 10.88 4.74 7.72
C ALA A 224 10.09 5.16 8.97
N THR A 225 8.76 5.00 8.96
CA THR A 225 7.91 5.27 10.13
C THR A 225 8.15 4.26 11.23
N LEU A 226 8.26 2.98 10.88
CA LEU A 226 8.62 1.90 11.79
C LEU A 226 10.01 2.13 12.40
N GLY A 227 11.01 2.48 11.57
CA GLY A 227 12.36 2.82 12.05
C GLY A 227 12.39 4.02 13.00
N ARG A 228 11.59 5.07 12.76
CA ARG A 228 11.46 6.22 13.68
C ARG A 228 10.82 5.84 15.01
N LYS A 229 9.85 4.91 15.00
CA LYS A 229 9.22 4.40 16.22
C LYS A 229 10.24 3.63 17.06
N LEU A 230 10.98 2.70 16.45
CA LEU A 230 12.06 1.97 17.13
C LEU A 230 13.12 2.92 17.69
N TYR A 231 13.52 3.93 16.92
CA TYR A 231 14.48 4.94 17.36
C TYR A 231 14.03 5.65 18.64
N THR A 232 12.79 6.10 18.67
CA THR A 232 12.21 6.80 19.84
C THR A 232 12.28 5.93 21.10
N ASP A 233 11.99 4.64 20.97
CA ASP A 233 12.02 3.71 22.11
C ASP A 233 13.44 3.41 22.58
N ILE A 234 14.37 3.21 21.65
CA ILE A 234 15.79 3.06 21.97
C ILE A 234 16.25 4.30 22.74
N GLU A 235 15.89 5.50 22.29
CA GLU A 235 16.25 6.74 22.96
C GLU A 235 15.67 6.82 24.39
N ILE A 236 14.41 6.43 24.59
CA ILE A 236 13.76 6.35 25.91
C ILE A 236 14.50 5.35 26.81
N HIS A 237 14.79 4.16 26.30
CA HIS A 237 15.52 3.14 27.04
C HIS A 237 16.92 3.62 27.45
N VAL A 238 17.69 4.22 26.53
CA VAL A 238 19.04 4.73 26.83
C VAL A 238 19.01 5.89 27.83
N ARG A 239 18.05 6.82 27.73
CA ARG A 239 17.85 7.86 28.76
C ARG A 239 17.55 7.26 30.13
N SER A 240 16.72 6.21 30.18
CA SER A 240 16.38 5.53 31.44
C SER A 240 17.57 4.80 32.07
N MET A 241 18.52 4.30 31.27
CA MET A 241 19.75 3.70 31.78
C MET A 241 20.63 4.73 32.49
N SER A 242 20.69 5.93 31.91
CA SER A 242 21.51 7.04 32.41
C SER A 242 21.03 7.55 33.76
N THR A 243 19.72 7.56 34.00
CA THR A 243 19.14 7.94 35.30
C THR A 243 19.28 6.85 36.38
N ARG A 244 19.41 5.56 35.98
CA ARG A 244 19.52 4.41 36.90
C ARG A 244 20.93 4.15 37.44
N ARG A 245 21.99 4.71 36.82
CA ARG A 245 23.38 4.62 37.32
C ARG A 245 23.65 5.32 38.65
N ARG A 246 22.67 6.03 39.23
CA ARG A 246 22.77 6.59 40.60
C ARG A 246 22.74 5.53 41.71
N ILE A 247 22.64 4.24 41.38
CA ILE A 247 22.67 3.13 42.33
C ILE A 247 24.01 2.38 42.18
N PRO A 248 24.94 2.43 43.15
CA PRO A 248 26.34 1.98 43.01
C PRO A 248 26.57 0.47 42.75
N SER A 249 25.52 -0.35 42.75
CA SER A 249 25.63 -1.81 42.84
C SER A 249 25.31 -2.60 41.56
N LYS A 250 25.03 -1.95 40.42
CA LYS A 250 24.66 -2.63 39.18
C LYS A 250 25.75 -2.54 38.11
N SER A 251 26.07 -3.68 37.49
CA SER A 251 27.02 -3.76 36.38
C SER A 251 26.50 -3.01 35.14
N THR A 252 27.37 -2.70 34.18
CA THR A 252 26.97 -2.09 32.90
C THR A 252 26.00 -2.99 32.13
N GLU A 253 26.14 -4.30 32.28
CA GLU A 253 25.29 -5.31 31.67
C GLU A 253 23.87 -5.31 32.28
N ASP A 254 23.77 -5.19 33.61
CA ASP A 254 22.47 -5.04 34.31
C ASP A 254 21.73 -3.76 33.93
N ALA A 255 22.48 -2.68 33.63
CA ALA A 255 21.91 -1.43 33.16
C ALA A 255 21.37 -1.54 31.73
N ALA A 256 22.04 -2.31 30.87
CA ALA A 256 21.69 -2.52 29.46
C ALA A 256 20.57 -3.55 29.24
N ALA A 257 20.37 -4.48 30.17
CA ALA A 257 19.42 -5.59 30.03
C ALA A 257 17.99 -5.20 29.57
N PRO A 258 17.37 -4.09 30.03
CA PRO A 258 16.04 -3.69 29.54
C PRO A 258 16.02 -3.30 28.06
N LEU A 259 17.06 -2.63 27.56
CA LEU A 259 17.18 -2.27 26.15
C LEU A 259 17.42 -3.51 25.29
N MET A 260 18.29 -4.43 25.76
CA MET A 260 18.59 -5.66 25.03
C MET A 260 17.35 -6.54 24.86
N ARG A 261 16.54 -6.71 25.92
CA ARG A 261 15.28 -7.47 25.83
C ARG A 261 14.27 -6.84 24.89
N TYR A 262 14.15 -5.51 24.91
CA TYR A 262 13.28 -4.78 23.99
C TYR A 262 13.73 -4.98 22.53
N LEU A 263 15.02 -4.79 22.25
CA LEU A 263 15.56 -4.98 20.90
C LEU A 263 15.38 -6.42 20.41
N GLU A 264 15.65 -7.41 21.26
CA GLU A 264 15.46 -8.82 20.94
C GLU A 264 14.01 -9.12 20.56
N GLN A 265 13.06 -8.68 21.39
CA GLN A 265 11.63 -8.87 21.15
C GLN A 265 11.15 -8.22 19.84
N GLU A 266 11.49 -6.95 19.62
CA GLU A 266 11.03 -6.22 18.42
C GLU A 266 11.70 -6.73 17.14
N LEU A 267 13.00 -7.03 17.18
CA LEU A 267 13.73 -7.58 16.03
C LEU A 267 13.28 -8.99 15.67
N GLU A 268 13.03 -9.84 16.66
CA GLU A 268 12.47 -11.17 16.45
C GLU A 268 11.09 -11.06 15.79
N TYR A 269 10.19 -10.24 16.35
CA TYR A 269 8.87 -10.04 15.78
C TYR A 269 8.93 -9.54 14.34
N MET A 270 9.75 -8.52 14.05
CA MET A 270 9.89 -7.99 12.69
C MET A 270 10.51 -8.98 11.72
N ASN A 271 11.51 -9.77 12.14
CA ASN A 271 12.10 -10.81 11.31
C ASN A 271 11.06 -11.88 10.94
N GLU A 272 10.23 -12.28 11.91
CA GLU A 272 9.15 -13.24 11.69
C GLU A 272 8.03 -12.66 10.82
N ASN A 273 7.68 -11.39 11.00
CA ASN A 273 6.47 -10.81 10.42
C ASN A 273 6.70 -9.92 9.21
N LEU A 274 7.91 -9.48 8.86
CA LEU A 274 8.17 -8.75 7.61
C LEU A 274 8.69 -9.67 6.51
N VAL A 275 8.52 -9.25 5.25
CA VAL A 275 9.31 -9.81 4.14
C VAL A 275 10.80 -9.56 4.41
N GLN A 276 11.65 -10.57 4.14
CA GLN A 276 13.06 -10.54 4.54
C GLN A 276 13.85 -9.35 3.95
N GLU A 277 13.58 -8.99 2.70
CA GLU A 277 14.22 -7.83 2.05
C GLU A 277 13.95 -6.54 2.83
N ASN A 278 12.70 -6.35 3.26
CA ASN A 278 12.28 -5.18 4.02
C ASN A 278 12.86 -5.18 5.44
N PHE A 279 12.88 -6.33 6.12
CA PHE A 279 13.55 -6.45 7.42
C PHE A 279 15.04 -6.12 7.32
N ASN A 280 15.75 -6.71 6.35
CA ASN A 280 17.17 -6.45 6.14
C ASN A 280 17.44 -4.96 5.86
N SER A 281 16.53 -4.28 5.14
CA SER A 281 16.66 -2.84 4.87
C SER A 281 16.54 -1.95 6.12
N LEU A 282 15.91 -2.44 7.20
CA LEU A 282 15.77 -1.71 8.46
C LEU A 282 16.99 -1.82 9.37
N LEU A 283 17.76 -2.91 9.26
CA LEU A 283 18.87 -3.21 10.17
C LEU A 283 19.97 -2.15 10.13
N THR A 284 20.40 -1.72 8.93
CA THR A 284 21.47 -0.72 8.80
C THR A 284 21.07 0.64 9.39
N PRO A 285 19.91 1.24 9.02
CA PRO A 285 19.47 2.48 9.66
C PRO A 285 19.30 2.37 11.16
N LEU A 286 18.78 1.24 11.66
CA LEU A 286 18.59 1.02 13.09
C LEU A 286 19.93 0.99 13.83
N TRP A 287 20.91 0.25 13.30
CA TRP A 287 22.26 0.17 13.86
C TRP A 287 22.94 1.53 13.93
N GLU A 288 23.00 2.24 12.79
CA GLU A 288 23.63 3.56 12.70
C GLU A 288 23.02 4.55 13.69
N ASN A 289 21.70 4.55 13.83
CA ASN A 289 21.02 5.46 14.74
C ASN A 289 21.21 5.06 16.21
N SER A 290 21.25 3.76 16.52
CA SER A 290 21.54 3.27 17.87
C SER A 290 22.93 3.69 18.33
N VAL A 291 23.94 3.54 17.46
CA VAL A 291 25.32 3.99 17.73
C VAL A 291 25.37 5.50 17.95
N LYS A 292 24.66 6.29 17.13
CA LYS A 292 24.58 7.75 17.29
C LYS A 292 24.00 8.15 18.66
N ILE A 293 22.90 7.52 19.10
CA ILE A 293 22.30 7.80 20.41
C ILE A 293 23.31 7.52 21.52
N LEU A 294 23.94 6.34 21.51
CA LEU A 294 24.92 5.95 22.52
C LEU A 294 26.11 6.92 22.58
N HIS A 295 26.61 7.35 21.43
CA HIS A 295 27.71 8.30 21.34
C HIS A 295 27.31 9.70 21.86
N GLN A 296 26.13 10.19 21.49
CA GLN A 296 25.61 11.47 22.00
C GLN A 296 25.46 11.45 23.52
N MET A 297 24.93 10.37 24.08
CA MET A 297 24.77 10.22 25.52
C MET A 297 26.12 10.20 26.23
N PHE A 298 27.11 9.47 25.70
CA PHE A 298 28.46 9.44 26.27
C PHE A 298 29.10 10.85 26.30
N ASN A 299 28.99 11.60 25.20
CA ASN A 299 29.57 12.94 25.09
C ASN A 299 28.86 13.96 25.99
N GLN A 300 27.53 13.88 26.15
CA GLN A 300 26.78 14.75 27.07
C GLN A 300 27.18 14.52 28.53
N HIS A 301 27.51 13.28 28.92
CA HIS A 301 28.01 12.98 30.25
C HIS A 301 29.43 13.52 30.51
N SER A 302 30.33 13.44 29.51
CA SER A 302 31.69 13.98 29.64
C SER A 302 31.74 15.49 29.86
N GLN A 303 30.75 16.23 29.34
CA GLN A 303 30.63 17.68 29.56
C GLN A 303 30.05 18.03 30.94
N GLN A 304 29.19 17.20 31.52
CA GLN A 304 28.64 17.41 32.86
C GLN A 304 29.61 17.04 33.99
N GLU A 305 30.47 16.04 33.80
CA GLU A 305 31.52 15.69 34.77
C GLU A 305 32.70 16.67 34.76
N GLY A 306 32.95 17.38 33.65
CA GLY A 306 33.99 18.42 33.57
C GLY A 306 33.58 19.80 34.13
N LEU A 307 32.33 19.95 34.60
CA LEU A 307 31.78 21.17 35.19
C LEU A 307 31.47 21.04 36.70
N MET A 308 31.75 19.88 37.30
CA MET A 308 31.77 19.65 38.75
C MET A 308 33.22 19.53 39.23
#